data_AF-A0A8S9RTQ9-F1
#
_entry.id   AF-A0A8S9RTQ9-F1
#
_cell.length_a   1.000
_cell.length_b   1.000
_cell.length_c   1.000
_cell.angle_alpha   90.00
_cell.angle_beta   90.00
_cell.angle_gamma   90.00
#
_symmetry.space_group_name_H-M   'P 1'
#
loop_
_entity.id
_entity.type
_entity.pdbx_description
1 polymer ?
#
loop_
_entity_poly.entity_id
_entity_poly.type
_entity_poly.pdbx_seq_one_letter_code
_entity_poly.pdbx_strand_id
1 'polypeptide(L)' 'MAAVEKKLDEMEIEYVREIVEGRGIKVDQIFFHDPDGFMIEICNCDSLPVVPLLGGLAQYCAKVKLHQMGQPQPQTN' A
#
# COMPACT_ATOMS: atom_id res chain seq x y z
N MET A 1 0.23 -1.22 16.21
CA MET A 1 -1.15 -1.65 15.87
C MET A 1 -2.04 -1.96 17.08
N ALA A 2 -1.48 -2.18 18.27
CA ALA A 2 -2.20 -2.65 19.46
C ALA A 2 -3.56 -1.98 19.76
N ALA A 3 -3.70 -0.66 19.60
CA ALA A 3 -4.97 0.02 19.87
C ALA A 3 -6.09 -0.40 18.89
N VAL A 4 -5.75 -0.61 17.61
CA VAL A 4 -6.70 -1.02 16.58
C VAL A 4 -7.04 -2.50 16.75
N GLU A 5 -6.03 -3.35 16.95
CA GLU A 5 -6.20 -4.79 17.21
C GLU A 5 -7.14 -5.01 18.42
N LYS A 6 -6.88 -4.33 19.55
CA LYS A 6 -7.76 -4.38 20.72
C LYS A 6 -9.20 -3.98 20.38
N LYS A 7 -9.39 -2.97 19.53
CA LYS A 7 -10.73 -2.50 19.18
C LYS A 7 -11.48 -3.49 18.30
N LEU A 8 -10.77 -4.14 17.37
CA LEU A 8 -11.32 -5.21 16.53
C LEU A 8 -11.71 -6.42 17.37
N ASP A 9 -10.88 -6.81 18.35
CA ASP A 9 -11.18 -7.89 19.30
C ASP A 9 -12.46 -7.57 20.11
N GLU A 10 -12.59 -6.34 20.65
CA GLU A 10 -13.79 -5.89 21.37
C GLU A 10 -15.07 -5.90 20.51
N MET A 11 -14.92 -5.75 19.19
CA MET A 11 -16.01 -5.76 18.22
C MET A 11 -16.26 -7.15 17.63
N GLU A 12 -15.50 -8.16 18.02
CA GLU A 12 -15.55 -9.52 17.48
C GLU A 12 -15.33 -9.56 15.96
N ILE A 13 -14.51 -8.65 15.43
CA ILE A 13 -14.14 -8.59 14.01
C ILE A 13 -12.83 -9.34 13.80
N GLU A 14 -12.86 -10.37 12.98
CA GLU A 14 -11.65 -11.09 12.56
C GLU A 14 -10.76 -10.21 11.68
N TYR A 15 -9.45 -10.30 11.91
CA TYR A 15 -8.45 -9.58 11.13
C TYR A 15 -7.21 -10.43 10.87
N VAL A 16 -6.50 -10.08 9.81
CA VAL A 16 -5.20 -10.65 9.46
C VAL A 16 -4.14 -9.58 9.62
N ARG A 17 -3.06 -9.90 10.34
CA ARG A 17 -1.88 -9.05 10.44
C ARG A 17 -0.81 -9.51 9.47
N GLU A 18 -0.15 -8.55 8.82
CA GLU A 18 0.97 -8.80 7.93
C GLU A 18 2.07 -7.74 8.09
N ILE A 19 3.30 -8.11 7.74
CA ILE A 19 4.42 -7.19 7.64
C ILE A 19 4.86 -7.18 6.19
N VAL A 20 4.82 -6.02 5.56
CA VAL A 20 5.32 -5.82 4.19
C VAL A 20 6.64 -5.10 4.20
N GLU A 21 7.53 -5.51 3.28
CA GLU A 21 8.82 -4.86 3.08
C GLU A 21 8.89 -4.28 1.67
N GLY A 22 9.15 -2.98 1.59
CA GLY A 22 9.30 -2.26 0.33
C GLY A 22 10.41 -1.23 0.42
N ARG A 23 11.35 -1.26 -0.54
CA ARG A 23 12.52 -0.35 -0.57
C ARG A 23 13.34 -0.37 0.74
N GLY A 24 13.41 -1.53 1.40
CA GLY A 24 14.11 -1.72 2.67
C GLY A 24 13.38 -1.14 3.90
N ILE A 25 12.14 -0.66 3.73
CA ILE A 25 11.28 -0.21 4.84
C ILE A 25 10.27 -1.30 5.12
N LYS A 26 10.13 -1.67 6.39
CA LYS A 26 9.10 -2.60 6.87
C LYS A 26 7.93 -1.82 7.44
N VAL A 27 6.73 -2.26 7.12
CA VAL A 27 5.51 -1.67 7.65
C VAL A 27 4.57 -2.77 8.13
N ASP A 28 4.05 -2.60 9.35
CA ASP A 28 2.96 -3.41 9.87
C ASP A 28 1.64 -2.96 9.25
N GLN A 29 0.83 -3.92 8.81
CA GLN A 29 -0.53 -3.68 8.34
C GLN A 29 -1.50 -4.73 8.88
N ILE A 30 -2.77 -4.35 8.94
CA ILE A 30 -3.86 -5.26 9.28
C ILE A 30 -4.94 -5.14 8.20
N PHE A 31 -5.57 -6.26 7.91
CA PHE A 31 -6.70 -6.37 6.99
C PHE A 31 -7.90 -6.95 7.72
N PHE A 32 -9.08 -6.41 7.49
CA PHE A 32 -10.34 -6.95 7.99
C PHE A 32 -11.47 -6.57 7.06
N HIS A 33 -12.62 -7.22 7.23
CA HIS A 33 -13.86 -6.82 6.57
C HIS A 33 -14.72 -6.01 7.53
N ASP A 34 -15.29 -4.91 7.05
CA ASP A 34 -16.33 -4.21 7.79
C ASP A 34 -17.66 -4.99 7.75
N PRO A 35 -18.69 -4.57 8.52
CA PRO A 35 -19.99 -5.25 8.52
C PRO A 35 -20.70 -5.30 7.17
N ASP A 36 -20.36 -4.39 6.25
CA ASP A 36 -20.91 -4.35 4.89
C ASP A 36 -20.10 -5.22 3.91
N GLY A 37 -19.01 -5.84 4.38
CA GLY A 37 -18.15 -6.75 3.63
C GLY A 37 -17.00 -6.06 2.89
N PHE A 38 -16.82 -4.74 3.01
CA PHE A 38 -15.69 -4.05 2.41
C PHE A 38 -14.39 -4.41 3.11
N MET A 39 -13.35 -4.69 2.32
CA MET A 39 -12.01 -4.93 2.85
C MET A 39 -11.37 -3.59 3.23
N ILE A 40 -10.95 -3.49 4.49
CA ILE A 40 -10.23 -2.35 5.04
C ILE A 40 -8.78 -2.77 5.33
N GLU A 41 -7.85 -1.99 4.82
CA GLU A 41 -6.43 -2.03 5.19
C GLU A 41 -6.12 -0.88 6.14
N ILE A 42 -5.49 -1.18 7.28
CA ILE A 42 -4.88 -0.18 8.16
C ILE A 42 -3.39 -0.46 8.25
N CYS A 43 -2.58 0.58 8.05
CA CYS A 43 -1.13 0.48 7.88
C CYS A 43 -0.42 1.43 8.85
N ASN A 44 0.61 0.96 9.57
CA ASN A 44 1.40 1.80 10.47
C ASN A 44 2.56 2.48 9.72
N CYS A 45 2.30 3.66 9.19
CA CYS A 45 3.24 4.39 8.32
C CYS A 45 4.31 5.21 9.05
N ASP A 46 4.53 5.04 10.36
CA ASP A 46 5.50 5.83 11.15
C ASP A 46 6.94 5.80 10.56
N SER A 47 7.30 4.69 9.89
CA SER A 47 8.61 4.51 9.27
C SER A 47 8.67 4.99 7.81
N LEU A 48 7.56 5.46 7.24
CA LEU A 48 7.54 5.98 5.86
C LEU A 48 8.07 7.42 5.82
N PRO A 49 8.90 7.76 4.82
CA PRO A 49 9.36 9.12 4.65
C PRO A 49 8.19 10.05 4.31
N VAL A 50 7.91 11.00 5.19
CA VAL A 50 6.91 12.05 4.94
C VAL A 50 7.59 13.20 4.19
N VAL A 51 7.07 13.53 3.02
CA VAL A 51 7.48 14.72 2.26
C VAL A 51 6.40 15.78 2.42
N PRO A 52 6.70 16.93 3.05
CA PRO A 52 5.75 18.02 3.15
C PRO A 52 5.31 18.50 1.76
N LEU A 53 4.00 18.61 1.56
CA LEU A 53 3.45 19.18 0.33
C LEU A 53 3.53 20.71 0.41
N LEU A 54 4.66 21.28 0.05
CA LEU A 54 4.77 22.74 -0.11
C LEU A 54 3.98 23.17 -1.36
N GLY A 55 2.90 23.93 -1.16
CA GLY A 55 2.37 24.84 -2.18
C GLY A 55 1.82 24.25 -3.48
N GLY A 56 1.33 23.00 -3.49
CA GLY A 56 0.30 22.60 -4.46
C GLY A 56 0.66 21.63 -5.60
N LEU A 57 1.85 21.02 -5.65
CA LEU A 57 2.09 19.91 -6.60
C LEU A 57 2.90 18.77 -5.97
N ALA A 58 2.19 17.80 -5.40
CA ALA A 58 2.76 16.49 -5.08
C ALA A 58 3.10 15.76 -6.39
N GLN A 59 4.34 15.88 -6.87
CA GLN A 59 4.81 15.11 -8.02
C GLN A 59 5.07 13.65 -7.61
N TYR A 60 4.02 12.90 -7.30
CA TYR A 60 4.09 11.44 -7.28
C TYR A 60 3.87 10.91 -8.70
N CYS A 61 4.87 11.10 -9.55
CA CYS A 61 5.10 10.18 -10.67
C CYS A 61 6.31 9.35 -10.29
N ALA A 62 6.08 8.15 -9.77
CA ALA A 62 7.12 7.14 -9.74
C ALA A 62 7.58 6.96 -11.20
N LYS A 63 8.86 7.22 -11.49
CA LYS A 63 9.47 6.80 -12.76
C LYS A 63 9.45 5.27 -12.76
N VAL A 64 8.34 4.68 -13.17
CA VAL A 64 8.36 3.32 -13.71
C VAL A 64 9.23 3.44 -14.95
N LYS A 65 10.41 2.82 -14.95
CA LYS A 65 11.09 2.49 -16.20
C LYS A 65 10.10 1.60 -16.95
N LEU A 66 9.37 2.19 -17.90
CA LEU A 66 8.62 1.46 -18.90
C LEU A 66 9.68 0.65 -19.63
N HIS A 67 9.82 -0.64 -19.30
CA HIS A 67 10.55 -1.57 -20.13
C HIS A 67 9.95 -1.42 -21.52
N GLN A 68 10.80 -1.05 -22.48
CA GLN A 68 10.45 -0.92 -23.88
C GLN A 68 9.84 -2.26 -24.30
N MET A 69 8.51 -2.31 -24.47
CA MET A 69 7.92 -3.34 -25.30
C MET A 69 8.48 -3.08 -26.69
N GLY A 70 9.41 -3.95 -27.10
CA GLY A 70 9.96 -3.93 -28.45
C GLY A 70 8.83 -3.83 -29.45
N GLN A 71 8.93 -2.86 -30.36
CA GLN A 71 8.11 -2.82 -31.56
C GLN A 71 8.24 -4.17 -32.28
N PRO A 72 7.15 -4.85 -32.67
CA PRO A 72 7.26 -5.93 -33.63
C PRO A 72 7.80 -5.34 -34.94
N GLN A 73 8.94 -5.83 -35.42
CA GLN A 73 9.36 -5.54 -36.79
C GLN A 73 8.30 -6.08 -37.76
N PRO A 74 7.86 -5.30 -38.77
CA PRO A 74 7.02 -5.84 -39.83
C PRO A 74 7.81 -6.87 -40.62
N GLN A 75 7.26 -8.08 -40.75
CA GLN A 75 7.77 -9.07 -41.68
C GLN A 75 7.54 -8.55 -43.09
N THR A 76 8.62 -8.27 -43.82
CA THR A 76 8.61 -8.15 -45.28
C THR A 76 9.10 -9.46 -45.86
N ASN A 77 8.28 -10.00 -46.77
CA ASN A 77 8.45 -11.21 -47.58
C ASN A 77 9.88 -11.40 -48.11
#